data_AF-A0A1B8Y866-F1
#
_entry.id   AF-A0A1B8Y866-F1
#
_cell.length_a   1.000
_cell.length_b   1.000
_cell.length_c   1.000
_cell.angle_alpha   90.00
_cell.angle_beta   90.00
_cell.angle_gamma   90.00
#
_symmetry.space_group_name_H-M   'P 1'
#
loop_
_entity.id
_entity.type
_entity.pdbx_description
1 polymer ?
#
loop_
_entity_poly.entity_id
_entity_poly.type
_entity_poly.pdbx_seq_one_letter_code
_entity_poly.pdbx_strand_id
1 'polypeptide(L)'
;MHQLDLRIPNTEELCNLAGTLGSLLAQGSDGAALCGAEGADNEGREADGIMAPGLADTVLGIRRLIYGQEATDLVLDINTAHNRVSVSGDRKSASYSLTELHYPQSPERFQDYTQALSSRSFPSGRHYWEVEGSESGKWEVGVAYPSIERGGGQSGIGNNDKSWCLHRWNNNRYSVGHDSNWTDLPHTHSCRRIRISLDYEAGRLSFYELSEPIRHLHTFTASFTEPLHAAFWVQSHGAWVRIIREREKGAEVLTLERETDRQIRDSEDLTPGREKLDPETRMQEEAAVSYIIHKGEAEREELAGQIPDMEELCNLAGKLGSLLAQGSDGAALCGAEGADNEGREADGIMAPGLADTVLGIRRLIYGQEATDLVLDINTAGNHVSVSGDRKSASYSPTELHYPQSPERFQDYSQTLSSRSFPSGRHYWEVEGSESGSWEVGAAYPSIERGGWQSWFGFNNKSWGLYRCKCKRYAVIRDSKWIELPHVPSCRRIRIWLDYEAGHLSFYELSEPIRRLHTFTASFTEPLHAAFWVYGYGAWVRIVS
;
A
#
# COMPACT_ATOMS: atom_id res chain seq x y z
N MET A 1 14.25 6.50 -33.39
CA MET A 1 13.06 7.36 -33.50
C MET A 1 12.25 7.12 -32.25
N HIS A 2 12.29 8.10 -31.33
CA HIS A 2 11.65 8.20 -30.01
C HIS A 2 11.44 6.92 -29.17
N GLN A 3 12.41 6.68 -28.27
CA GLN A 3 12.18 5.99 -26.99
C GLN A 3 11.10 6.77 -26.23
N LEU A 4 9.92 6.17 -26.03
CA LEU A 4 8.99 6.61 -25.02
C LEU A 4 9.51 6.10 -23.68
N ASP A 5 10.21 6.95 -22.93
CA ASP A 5 10.47 6.75 -21.51
C ASP A 5 9.12 6.70 -20.78
N LEU A 6 8.61 5.50 -20.56
CA LEU A 6 7.45 5.24 -19.71
C LEU A 6 7.85 5.52 -18.25
N ARG A 7 7.69 6.78 -17.87
CA ARG A 7 7.90 7.32 -16.52
C ARG A 7 7.22 6.39 -15.48
N ILE A 8 8.01 5.92 -14.52
CA ILE A 8 7.47 5.36 -13.27
C ILE A 8 6.79 6.53 -12.55
N PRO A 9 5.54 6.40 -12.05
CA PRO A 9 4.88 7.51 -11.39
C PRO A 9 5.70 7.81 -10.13
N ASN A 10 6.11 9.05 -9.97
CA ASN A 10 6.83 9.45 -8.78
C ASN A 10 5.88 9.37 -7.56
N THR A 11 6.43 9.26 -6.34
CA THR A 11 5.62 9.15 -5.12
C THR A 11 4.60 10.30 -4.98
N GLU A 12 4.89 11.46 -5.55
CA GLU A 12 4.00 12.62 -5.60
C GLU A 12 2.76 12.41 -6.49
N GLU A 13 2.91 11.85 -7.69
CA GLU A 13 1.79 11.45 -8.56
C GLU A 13 0.92 10.41 -7.84
N LEU A 14 1.53 9.47 -7.13
CA LEU A 14 0.84 8.44 -6.34
C LEU A 14 0.10 9.05 -5.14
N CYS A 15 0.69 10.07 -4.49
CA CYS A 15 0.01 10.81 -3.43
C CYS A 15 -1.23 11.52 -3.95
N ASN A 16 -1.07 12.22 -5.08
CA ASN A 16 -2.14 12.93 -5.76
C ASN A 16 -3.28 12.01 -6.19
N LEU A 17 -2.97 10.82 -6.67
CA LEU A 17 -3.95 9.80 -7.03
C LEU A 17 -4.80 9.37 -5.82
N ALA A 18 -4.17 9.11 -4.67
CA ALA A 18 -4.88 8.75 -3.45
C ALA A 18 -5.71 9.91 -2.87
N GLY A 19 -5.20 11.15 -2.97
CA GLY A 19 -5.94 12.36 -2.61
C GLY A 19 -7.16 12.57 -3.51
N THR A 20 -6.98 12.45 -4.82
CA THR A 20 -8.04 12.57 -5.83
C THR A 20 -9.15 11.54 -5.61
N LEU A 21 -8.81 10.29 -5.26
CA LEU A 21 -9.81 9.29 -4.85
C LEU A 21 -10.57 9.71 -3.60
N GLY A 22 -9.89 10.20 -2.56
CA GLY A 22 -10.56 10.71 -1.36
C GLY A 22 -11.55 11.83 -1.68
N SER A 23 -11.17 12.75 -2.57
CA SER A 23 -11.98 13.90 -2.99
C SER A 23 -13.14 13.50 -3.92
N LEU A 24 -12.92 12.61 -4.90
CA LEU A 24 -13.96 12.10 -5.81
C LEU A 24 -15.05 11.30 -5.08
N LEU A 25 -14.65 10.55 -4.06
CA LEU A 25 -15.56 9.73 -3.26
C LEU A 25 -16.36 10.55 -2.24
N ALA A 26 -15.87 11.74 -1.88
CA ALA A 26 -16.66 12.75 -1.18
C ALA A 26 -17.69 13.44 -2.10
N GLN A 27 -17.40 13.58 -3.40
CA GLN A 27 -18.30 14.22 -4.38
C GLN A 27 -19.39 13.29 -4.94
N GLY A 28 -19.21 11.97 -4.85
CA GLY A 28 -20.20 10.98 -5.31
C GLY A 28 -21.53 10.97 -4.55
N SER A 29 -21.65 11.72 -3.43
CA SER A 29 -22.90 11.88 -2.68
C SER A 29 -23.78 13.05 -3.14
N ASP A 30 -23.32 13.88 -4.08
CA ASP A 30 -24.00 15.13 -4.46
C ASP A 30 -25.07 14.96 -5.56
N GLY A 31 -25.37 13.71 -5.93
CA GLY A 31 -26.31 13.38 -6.99
C GLY A 31 -27.80 13.43 -6.62
N ALA A 32 -28.27 14.39 -5.80
CA ALA A 32 -29.70 14.55 -5.54
C ALA A 32 -30.14 15.90 -4.94
N ALA A 33 -29.70 17.06 -5.46
CA ALA A 33 -30.41 18.31 -5.17
C ALA A 33 -30.08 19.45 -6.15
N LEU A 34 -30.66 19.43 -7.36
CA LEU A 34 -30.83 20.66 -8.13
C LEU A 34 -32.21 20.70 -8.78
N CYS A 35 -33.17 21.27 -8.04
CA CYS A 35 -34.30 22.02 -8.59
C CYS A 35 -34.86 22.95 -7.51
N GLY A 36 -34.64 24.26 -7.67
CA GLY A 36 -35.65 25.26 -7.28
C GLY A 36 -35.26 26.30 -6.22
N ALA A 37 -35.14 27.54 -6.72
CA ALA A 37 -35.52 28.81 -6.12
C ALA A 37 -34.50 29.62 -5.29
N GLU A 38 -34.50 30.91 -5.64
CA GLU A 38 -33.67 32.03 -5.23
C GLU A 38 -33.78 32.39 -3.74
N GLY A 39 -32.70 32.93 -3.18
CA GLY A 39 -32.77 33.86 -2.05
C GLY A 39 -31.80 33.59 -0.89
N ALA A 40 -30.82 34.49 -0.76
CA ALA A 40 -30.15 34.93 0.47
C ALA A 40 -29.10 34.04 1.16
N ASP A 41 -27.97 34.71 1.43
CA ASP A 41 -26.98 34.51 2.50
C ASP A 41 -25.99 33.33 2.38
N ASN A 42 -24.81 33.66 1.83
CA ASN A 42 -23.60 32.84 1.81
C ASN A 42 -22.89 32.91 3.18
N GLU A 43 -23.17 31.95 4.06
CA GLU A 43 -22.22 31.49 5.07
C GLU A 43 -21.91 30.00 4.83
N GLY A 44 -20.61 29.69 4.84
CA GLY A 44 -20.07 28.38 4.49
C GLY A 44 -20.72 27.23 5.24
N ARG A 45 -21.36 26.34 4.49
CA ARG A 45 -21.69 24.98 4.91
C ARG A 45 -21.07 24.04 3.90
N GLU A 46 -19.92 23.46 4.25
CA GLU A 46 -19.51 22.18 3.67
C GLU A 46 -20.60 21.17 4.01
N ALA A 47 -21.35 20.73 3.00
CA ALA A 47 -22.42 19.77 3.15
C ALA A 47 -21.81 18.38 3.45
N ASP A 48 -22.35 17.75 4.50
CA ASP A 48 -21.88 16.48 5.02
C ASP A 48 -22.27 15.29 4.12
N GLY A 49 -21.41 14.90 3.17
CA GLY A 49 -21.53 13.61 2.46
C GLY A 49 -21.11 12.43 3.35
N ILE A 50 -21.99 11.45 3.56
CA ILE A 50 -21.68 10.18 4.25
C ILE A 50 -21.21 9.19 3.18
N MET A 51 -19.96 8.71 3.27
CA MET A 51 -19.45 7.67 2.35
C MET A 51 -20.20 6.35 2.55
N ALA A 52 -20.45 5.63 1.46
CA ALA A 52 -20.97 4.25 1.53
C ALA A 52 -19.97 3.37 2.30
N PRO A 53 -20.40 2.53 3.26
CA PRO A 53 -19.50 1.79 4.17
C PRO A 53 -18.39 0.98 3.47
N GLY A 54 -18.69 0.31 2.35
CA GLY A 54 -17.69 -0.49 1.61
C GLY A 54 -16.65 0.33 0.83
N LEU A 55 -16.91 1.62 0.62
CA LEU A 55 -16.04 2.53 -0.11
C LEU A 55 -14.95 3.12 0.79
N ALA A 56 -15.32 3.44 2.04
CA ALA A 56 -14.40 3.93 3.05
C ALA A 56 -13.28 2.92 3.34
N ASP A 57 -13.64 1.65 3.55
CA ASP A 57 -12.68 0.56 3.78
C ASP A 57 -11.69 0.40 2.62
N THR A 58 -12.19 0.61 1.40
CA THR A 58 -11.40 0.45 0.19
C THR A 58 -10.38 1.59 0.02
N VAL A 59 -10.79 2.83 0.30
CA VAL A 59 -9.89 3.99 0.33
C VAL A 59 -8.85 3.84 1.43
N LEU A 60 -9.26 3.41 2.62
CA LEU A 60 -8.37 3.14 3.74
C LEU A 60 -7.33 2.07 3.38
N GLY A 61 -7.76 0.98 2.72
CA GLY A 61 -6.87 -0.07 2.23
C GLY A 61 -5.82 0.42 1.23
N ILE A 62 -6.20 1.30 0.29
CA ILE A 62 -5.22 1.91 -0.63
C ILE A 62 -4.27 2.85 0.10
N ARG A 63 -4.77 3.69 1.02
CA ARG A 63 -3.93 4.61 1.79
C ARG A 63 -2.90 3.84 2.60
N ARG A 64 -3.32 2.72 3.21
CA ARG A 64 -2.42 1.81 3.91
C ARG A 64 -1.32 1.27 3.00
N LEU A 65 -1.66 0.92 1.76
CA LEU A 65 -0.68 0.45 0.77
C LEU A 65 0.33 1.55 0.38
N ILE A 66 -0.15 2.76 0.14
CA ILE A 66 0.68 3.87 -0.34
C ILE A 66 1.55 4.45 0.78
N TYR A 67 1.00 4.66 1.97
CA TYR A 67 1.63 5.42 3.05
C TYR A 67 2.06 4.57 4.25
N GLY A 68 1.62 3.31 4.33
CA GLY A 68 1.73 2.50 5.53
C GLY A 68 0.56 2.71 6.49
N GLN A 69 0.68 2.21 7.70
CA GLN A 69 -0.38 2.27 8.70
C GLN A 69 -0.60 3.70 9.20
N GLU A 70 -1.86 4.14 9.27
CA GLU A 70 -2.17 5.40 9.92
C GLU A 70 -1.95 5.28 11.43
N ALA A 71 -1.23 6.24 12.02
CA ALA A 71 -1.01 6.28 13.46
C ALA A 71 -2.22 6.90 14.20
N THR A 72 -3.38 6.25 14.11
CA THR A 72 -4.67 6.72 14.67
C THR A 72 -4.63 7.01 16.17
N ASP A 73 -3.81 6.26 16.91
CA ASP A 73 -3.58 6.38 18.35
C ASP A 73 -2.41 7.30 18.73
N LEU A 74 -1.85 8.07 17.79
CA LEU A 74 -0.76 9.01 18.07
C LEU A 74 -1.21 10.13 19.01
N VAL A 75 -0.68 10.17 20.23
CA VAL A 75 -0.97 11.25 21.20
C VAL A 75 0.33 11.80 21.76
N LEU A 76 0.27 13.05 22.23
CA LEU A 76 1.38 13.77 22.86
C LEU A 76 1.63 13.24 24.28
N ASP A 77 2.90 13.17 24.65
CA ASP A 77 3.34 12.86 26.01
C ASP A 77 3.57 14.12 26.83
N ILE A 78 2.71 14.32 27.83
CA ILE A 78 2.78 15.44 28.78
C ILE A 78 4.07 15.40 29.61
N ASN A 79 4.67 14.23 29.83
CA ASN A 79 5.91 14.09 30.58
C ASN A 79 7.13 14.63 29.82
N THR A 80 7.05 14.68 28.49
CA THR A 80 8.11 15.25 27.63
C THR A 80 7.90 16.75 27.38
N ALA A 81 6.66 17.23 27.43
CA ALA A 81 6.28 18.58 27.06
C ALA A 81 6.99 19.66 27.90
N HIS A 82 7.63 20.63 27.26
CA HIS A 82 8.19 21.79 27.98
C HIS A 82 7.09 22.55 28.75
N ASN A 83 7.44 23.25 29.84
CA ASN A 83 6.50 23.98 30.70
C ASN A 83 5.74 25.13 30.01
N ARG A 84 6.08 25.48 28.77
CA ARG A 84 5.38 26.46 27.94
C ARG A 84 4.65 25.84 26.75
N VAL A 85 4.53 24.51 26.72
CA VAL A 85 3.73 23.77 25.75
C VAL A 85 2.48 23.28 26.44
N SER A 86 1.33 23.85 26.10
CA SER A 86 0.04 23.36 26.56
C SER A 86 -0.40 22.19 25.70
N VAL A 87 -0.60 21.03 26.33
CA VAL A 87 -1.16 19.85 25.68
C VAL A 87 -2.68 19.82 25.92
N SER A 88 -3.48 19.62 24.86
CA SER A 88 -4.94 19.53 24.95
C SER A 88 -5.40 18.31 25.77
N GLY A 89 -6.65 18.32 26.26
CA GLY A 89 -7.19 17.22 27.07
C GLY A 89 -7.25 15.87 26.33
N ASP A 90 -7.45 15.90 25.01
CA ASP A 90 -7.37 14.71 24.15
C ASP A 90 -5.93 14.31 23.77
N ARG A 91 -4.93 15.11 24.20
CA ARG A 91 -3.51 14.98 23.89
C ARG A 91 -3.20 14.96 22.39
N LYS A 92 -4.06 15.55 21.57
CA LYS A 92 -3.85 15.64 20.11
C LYS A 92 -3.31 17.00 19.65
N SER A 93 -3.23 18.00 20.52
CA SER A 93 -2.77 19.35 20.17
C SER A 93 -1.72 19.86 21.14
N ALA A 94 -0.70 20.53 20.60
CA ALA A 94 0.31 21.28 21.34
C ALA A 94 0.17 22.77 20.98
N SER A 95 0.11 23.66 21.98
CA SER A 95 0.07 25.10 21.75
C SER A 95 1.04 25.84 22.66
N TYR A 96 1.56 26.97 22.17
CA TYR A 96 2.47 27.80 22.95
C TYR A 96 1.71 28.56 24.05
N SER A 97 2.18 28.43 25.30
CA SER A 97 1.68 29.16 26.45
C SER A 97 2.64 30.31 26.81
N LEU A 98 2.09 31.50 27.03
CA LEU A 98 2.85 32.66 27.51
C LEU A 98 3.30 32.50 28.97
N THR A 99 2.55 31.74 29.76
CA THR A 99 2.83 31.44 31.17
C THR A 99 3.27 30.00 31.35
N GLU A 100 4.16 29.75 32.30
CA GLU A 100 4.59 28.39 32.62
C GLU A 100 3.45 27.60 33.29
N LEU A 101 3.26 26.37 32.83
CA LEU A 101 2.18 25.46 33.23
C LEU A 101 2.53 24.62 34.45
N HIS A 102 3.79 24.68 34.91
CA HIS A 102 4.28 24.01 36.12
C HIS A 102 3.91 22.53 36.18
N TYR A 103 4.16 21.79 35.11
CA TYR A 103 3.95 20.34 35.10
C TYR A 103 4.84 19.64 36.15
N PRO A 104 4.45 18.44 36.64
CA PRO A 104 5.28 17.65 37.52
C PRO A 104 6.68 17.40 36.92
N GLN A 105 7.69 17.36 37.79
CA GLN A 105 9.07 17.11 37.34
C GLN A 105 9.18 15.71 36.70
N SER A 106 9.82 15.65 35.54
CA SER A 106 10.07 14.42 34.79
C SER A 106 11.47 14.51 34.17
N PRO A 107 12.29 13.45 34.23
CA PRO A 107 13.60 13.43 33.56
C PRO A 107 13.48 13.51 32.04
N GLU A 108 12.31 13.19 31.47
CA GLU A 108 12.05 13.22 30.03
C GLU A 108 11.60 14.60 29.53
N ARG A 109 11.38 15.56 30.43
CA ARG A 109 10.84 16.87 30.09
C ARG A 109 11.89 17.75 29.42
N PHE A 110 11.55 18.33 28.27
CA PHE A 110 12.38 19.37 27.66
C PHE A 110 12.45 20.61 28.54
N GLN A 111 13.66 21.15 28.72
CA GLN A 111 13.97 22.24 29.64
C GLN A 111 14.16 23.59 28.93
N ASP A 112 14.71 23.60 27.71
CA ASP A 112 15.09 24.84 27.02
C ASP A 112 14.23 25.18 25.81
N TYR A 113 13.80 24.17 25.03
CA TYR A 113 12.98 24.37 23.85
C TYR A 113 11.53 23.94 24.10
N THR A 114 10.60 24.69 23.53
CA THR A 114 9.15 24.49 23.65
C THR A 114 8.63 23.32 22.81
N GLN A 115 9.03 22.11 23.20
CA GLN A 115 8.83 20.87 22.46
C GLN A 115 8.03 19.84 23.26
N ALA A 116 7.47 18.87 22.54
CA ALA A 116 6.90 17.64 23.08
C ALA A 116 7.11 16.48 22.09
N LEU A 117 7.17 15.26 22.62
CA LEU A 117 7.17 14.02 21.82
C LEU A 117 5.81 13.31 21.94
N SER A 118 5.57 12.35 21.05
CA SER A 118 4.49 11.40 21.19
C SER A 118 4.74 10.40 22.33
N SER A 119 3.66 9.85 22.90
CA SER A 119 3.77 8.82 23.95
C SER A 119 4.23 7.46 23.45
N ARG A 120 3.97 7.15 22.17
CA ARG A 120 4.45 5.94 21.52
C ARG A 120 5.55 6.26 20.52
N SER A 121 6.45 5.31 20.32
CA SER A 121 7.44 5.31 19.25
C SER A 121 7.05 4.36 18.11
N PHE A 122 7.77 4.49 17.00
CA PHE A 122 7.70 3.65 15.81
C PHE A 122 9.04 2.89 15.69
N PRO A 123 9.10 1.63 16.14
CA PRO A 123 10.33 0.83 16.11
C PRO A 123 10.61 0.17 14.76
N SER A 124 9.59 0.07 13.91
CA SER A 124 9.60 -0.62 12.62
C SER A 124 8.36 -0.24 11.81
N GLY A 125 8.35 -0.58 10.54
CA GLY A 125 7.23 -0.49 9.63
C GLY A 125 7.08 0.86 8.94
N ARG A 126 6.03 0.94 8.13
CA ARG A 126 5.61 2.12 7.40
C ARG A 126 4.44 2.76 8.14
N HIS A 127 4.57 4.02 8.54
CA HIS A 127 3.56 4.76 9.29
C HIS A 127 3.33 6.12 8.68
N TYR A 128 2.11 6.65 8.80
CA TYR A 128 1.86 8.06 8.54
C TYR A 128 0.94 8.68 9.57
N TRP A 129 1.05 9.99 9.71
CA TRP A 129 0.09 10.81 10.45
C TRP A 129 0.00 12.18 9.79
N GLU A 130 -1.13 12.82 10.04
CA GLU A 130 -1.42 14.15 9.51
C GLU A 130 -1.51 15.15 10.64
N VAL A 131 -1.04 16.35 10.36
CA VAL A 131 -1.03 17.45 11.31
C VAL A 131 -1.56 18.71 10.64
N GLU A 132 -2.26 19.52 11.39
CA GLU A 132 -2.64 20.88 11.02
C GLU A 132 -1.85 21.85 11.91
N GLY A 133 -1.24 22.86 11.29
CA GLY A 133 -0.53 23.91 12.00
C GLY A 133 -1.27 25.24 12.02
N SER A 134 -0.96 26.08 13.00
CA SER A 134 -1.46 27.44 13.09
C SER A 134 -0.92 28.33 11.96
N GLU A 135 -1.68 29.38 11.66
CA GLU A 135 -1.28 30.40 10.70
C GLU A 135 -0.29 31.41 11.31
N SER A 136 -0.46 31.69 12.60
CA SER A 136 0.38 32.59 13.38
C SER A 136 1.41 31.81 14.20
N GLY A 137 2.55 32.45 14.44
CA GLY A 137 3.67 31.85 15.16
C GLY A 137 4.46 30.84 14.34
N LYS A 138 5.46 30.25 14.99
CA LYS A 138 6.35 29.26 14.40
C LYS A 138 6.06 27.90 15.01
N TRP A 139 6.17 26.86 14.20
CA TRP A 139 6.03 25.49 14.68
C TRP A 139 6.90 24.54 13.86
N GLU A 140 7.24 23.40 14.46
CA GLU A 140 7.94 22.31 13.81
C GLU A 140 7.21 21.00 14.04
N VAL A 141 7.31 20.12 13.04
CA VAL A 141 6.83 18.74 13.10
C VAL A 141 7.87 17.82 12.51
N GLY A 142 8.04 16.65 13.09
CA GLY A 142 9.09 15.74 12.66
C GLY A 142 9.12 14.47 13.49
N VAL A 143 10.31 13.89 13.58
CA VAL A 143 10.59 12.73 14.41
C VAL A 143 11.91 12.89 15.16
N ALA A 144 12.02 12.26 16.31
CA ALA A 144 13.23 12.25 17.12
C ALA A 144 13.42 10.90 17.82
N TYR A 145 14.66 10.53 18.07
CA TYR A 145 14.97 9.42 18.97
C TYR A 145 14.62 9.76 20.41
N PRO A 146 14.29 8.76 21.24
CA PRO A 146 14.09 8.96 22.67
C PRO A 146 15.38 9.45 23.35
N SER A 147 16.56 9.14 22.80
CA SER A 147 17.87 9.55 23.31
C SER A 147 18.25 11.02 23.07
N ILE A 148 17.38 11.82 22.42
CA ILE A 148 17.60 13.26 22.24
C ILE A 148 17.73 13.96 23.60
N GLU A 149 18.67 14.92 23.68
CA GLU A 149 18.94 15.71 24.86
C GLU A 149 17.66 16.46 25.30
N ARG A 150 17.46 16.58 26.62
CA ARG A 150 16.33 17.31 27.20
C ARG A 150 16.63 18.78 27.52
N GLY A 151 17.89 19.17 27.47
CA GLY A 151 18.35 20.55 27.68
C GLY A 151 19.65 20.82 26.92
N GLY A 152 20.12 22.05 26.97
CA GLY A 152 21.21 22.58 26.16
C GLY A 152 20.80 22.90 24.72
N GLY A 153 21.69 23.58 24.00
CA GLY A 153 21.45 24.01 22.62
C GLY A 153 21.12 22.87 21.64
N GLN A 154 21.63 21.66 21.91
CA GLN A 154 21.42 20.45 21.10
C GLN A 154 20.06 19.76 21.36
N SER A 155 19.30 20.16 22.39
CA SER A 155 17.99 19.56 22.66
C SER A 155 16.88 19.99 21.68
N GLY A 156 17.14 20.98 20.83
CA GLY A 156 16.19 21.42 19.80
C GLY A 156 16.08 20.38 18.67
N ILE A 157 14.86 20.03 18.29
CA ILE A 157 14.57 19.17 17.15
C ILE A 157 15.20 19.81 15.89
N GLY A 158 15.87 19.00 15.08
CA GLY A 158 16.64 19.44 13.91
C GLY A 158 18.05 19.98 14.22
N ASN A 159 18.36 20.31 15.49
CA ASN A 159 19.66 20.83 15.92
C ASN A 159 20.59 19.75 16.52
N ASN A 160 20.41 18.50 16.13
CA ASN A 160 21.21 17.33 16.52
C ASN A 160 21.06 16.22 15.47
N ASP A 161 21.89 15.19 15.57
CA ASP A 161 21.91 14.00 14.72
C ASP A 161 20.81 12.96 15.08
N LYS A 162 19.99 13.25 16.09
CA LYS A 162 18.93 12.37 16.62
C LYS A 162 17.52 12.77 16.19
N SER A 163 17.38 13.80 15.37
CA SER A 163 16.08 14.33 14.98
C SER A 163 16.04 14.94 13.58
N TRP A 164 14.85 14.91 12.99
CA TRP A 164 14.55 15.39 11.64
C TRP A 164 13.22 16.12 11.66
N CYS A 165 13.15 17.34 11.13
CA CYS A 165 11.91 18.12 11.14
C CYS A 165 11.69 19.00 9.91
N LEU A 166 10.42 19.39 9.77
CA LEU A 166 9.94 20.48 8.95
C LEU A 166 9.56 21.64 9.88
N HIS A 167 10.17 22.81 9.66
CA HIS A 167 9.93 24.04 10.38
C HIS A 167 9.10 25.02 9.55
N ARG A 168 8.05 25.58 10.14
CA ARG A 168 7.28 26.69 9.58
C ARG A 168 7.66 28.01 10.22
N TRP A 169 8.08 28.96 9.38
CA TRP A 169 8.36 30.33 9.77
C TRP A 169 7.10 31.21 9.77
N ASN A 170 7.18 32.36 10.44
CA ASN A 170 6.10 33.37 10.51
C ASN A 170 5.67 33.93 9.15
N ASN A 171 6.51 33.81 8.11
CA ASN A 171 6.24 34.28 6.75
C ASN A 171 5.73 33.14 5.84
N ASN A 172 5.22 32.05 6.42
CA ASN A 172 4.71 30.86 5.72
C ASN A 172 5.76 30.14 4.85
N ARG A 173 7.04 30.37 5.10
CA ARG A 173 8.12 29.57 4.50
C ARG A 173 8.33 28.32 5.33
N TYR A 174 8.66 27.22 4.65
CA TYR A 174 9.11 26.01 5.32
C TYR A 174 10.63 25.86 5.15
N SER A 175 11.27 25.28 6.16
CA SER A 175 12.64 24.78 6.09
C SER A 175 12.66 23.37 6.66
N VAL A 176 13.65 22.57 6.28
CA VAL A 176 13.89 21.25 6.85
C VAL A 176 15.20 21.25 7.62
N GLY A 177 15.22 20.55 8.76
CA GLY A 177 16.34 20.55 9.70
C GLY A 177 16.75 19.15 10.14
N HIS A 178 18.05 18.89 10.15
CA HIS A 178 18.70 17.73 10.74
C HIS A 178 20.18 18.04 11.00
N ASP A 179 20.74 17.58 12.12
CA ASP A 179 22.15 17.78 12.49
C ASP A 179 22.61 19.25 12.41
N SER A 180 21.75 20.17 12.86
CA SER A 180 21.95 21.62 12.77
C SER A 180 22.10 22.16 11.34
N ASN A 181 21.82 21.34 10.33
CA ASN A 181 21.78 21.73 8.93
C ASN A 181 20.34 22.06 8.54
N TRP A 182 20.12 23.30 8.16
CA TRP A 182 18.81 23.83 7.80
C TRP A 182 18.76 24.23 6.33
N THR A 183 17.77 23.73 5.61
CA THR A 183 17.56 24.03 4.19
C THR A 183 16.19 24.66 3.99
N ASP A 184 16.15 25.87 3.42
CA ASP A 184 14.91 26.55 3.07
C ASP A 184 14.25 25.91 1.84
N LEU A 185 12.94 25.67 1.93
CA LEU A 185 12.16 25.17 0.80
C LEU A 185 11.72 26.34 -0.11
N PRO A 186 11.79 26.18 -1.45
CA PRO A 186 11.68 27.30 -2.39
C PRO A 186 10.25 27.84 -2.60
N HIS A 187 9.22 27.20 -2.05
CA HIS A 187 7.82 27.50 -2.36
C HIS A 187 7.12 28.26 -1.22
N THR A 188 6.14 29.09 -1.59
CA THR A 188 5.22 29.70 -0.61
C THR A 188 4.00 28.80 -0.51
N HIS A 189 3.75 28.29 0.69
CA HIS A 189 2.81 27.20 0.90
C HIS A 189 1.43 27.73 1.27
N SER A 190 0.39 27.07 0.78
CA SER A 190 -1.00 27.53 0.84
C SER A 190 -1.88 26.64 1.72
N CYS A 191 -1.42 25.45 2.09
CA CYS A 191 -2.13 24.53 2.96
C CYS A 191 -1.43 24.39 4.32
N ARG A 192 -2.24 24.31 5.38
CA ARG A 192 -1.78 24.13 6.77
C ARG A 192 -1.67 22.67 7.18
N ARG A 193 -2.16 21.75 6.33
CA ARG A 193 -2.15 20.32 6.59
C ARG A 193 -0.90 19.68 6.00
N ILE A 194 -0.14 19.04 6.86
CA ILE A 194 1.08 18.30 6.50
C ILE A 194 0.86 16.83 6.82
N ARG A 195 1.21 15.95 5.87
CA ARG A 195 1.37 14.52 6.13
C ARG A 195 2.83 14.21 6.35
N ILE A 196 3.11 13.46 7.40
CA ILE A 196 4.43 12.92 7.70
C ILE A 196 4.34 11.42 7.47
N SER A 197 5.21 10.89 6.61
CA SER A 197 5.30 9.47 6.28
C SER A 197 6.68 8.95 6.63
N LEU A 198 6.71 7.93 7.47
CA LEU A 198 7.89 7.22 7.93
C LEU A 198 7.92 5.83 7.32
N ASP A 199 9.00 5.50 6.64
CA ASP A 199 9.33 4.14 6.20
C ASP A 199 10.62 3.75 6.94
N TYR A 200 10.46 3.03 8.06
CA TYR A 200 11.55 2.79 8.99
C TYR A 200 12.64 1.90 8.35
N GLU A 201 12.25 0.80 7.71
CA GLU A 201 13.15 -0.16 7.09
C GLU A 201 13.84 0.41 5.85
N ALA A 202 13.14 1.21 5.03
CA ALA A 202 13.76 1.89 3.91
C ALA A 202 14.59 3.11 4.33
N GLY A 203 14.51 3.52 5.60
CA GLY A 203 15.25 4.67 6.10
C GLY A 203 14.75 6.00 5.54
N ARG A 204 13.44 6.16 5.33
CA ARG A 204 12.88 7.36 4.67
C ARG A 204 11.88 8.07 5.57
N LEU A 205 12.05 9.39 5.71
CA LEU A 205 11.06 10.27 6.33
C LEU A 205 10.65 11.34 5.32
N SER A 206 9.37 11.36 4.94
CA SER A 206 8.85 12.24 3.90
C SER A 206 7.76 13.17 4.41
N PHE A 207 7.79 14.42 3.96
CA PHE A 207 6.80 15.44 4.28
C PHE A 207 6.02 15.82 3.02
N TYR A 208 4.70 15.89 3.14
CA TYR A 208 3.80 16.28 2.07
C TYR A 208 2.86 17.38 2.53
N GLU A 209 2.69 18.41 1.70
CA GLU A 209 1.63 19.40 1.87
C GLU A 209 0.34 18.83 1.27
N LEU A 210 -0.70 18.71 2.08
CA LEU A 210 -2.02 18.21 1.66
C LEU A 210 -2.86 19.31 1.02
N SER A 211 -2.27 20.00 0.04
CA SER A 211 -2.99 20.88 -0.88
C SER A 211 -3.69 20.06 -1.97
N GLU A 212 -4.44 20.72 -2.85
CA GLU A 212 -4.93 20.13 -4.09
C GLU A 212 -4.25 20.83 -5.28
N PRO A 213 -3.29 20.18 -5.97
CA PRO A 213 -2.74 18.83 -5.74
C PRO A 213 -1.86 18.74 -4.47
N ILE A 214 -1.72 17.53 -3.90
CA ILE A 214 -0.75 17.19 -2.85
C ILE A 214 0.66 17.41 -3.38
N ARG A 215 1.50 18.08 -2.59
CA ARG A 215 2.87 18.42 -2.97
C ARG A 215 3.86 17.71 -2.08
N HIS A 216 4.88 17.10 -2.69
CA HIS A 216 6.03 16.61 -1.95
C HIS A 216 6.87 17.79 -1.49
N LEU A 217 7.18 17.84 -0.19
CA LEU A 217 8.00 18.91 0.39
C LEU A 217 9.46 18.49 0.47
N HIS A 218 9.72 17.35 1.12
CA HIS A 218 11.06 16.85 1.35
C HIS A 218 11.07 15.37 1.76
N THR A 219 12.17 14.67 1.49
CA THR A 219 12.44 13.34 2.03
C THR A 219 13.85 13.28 2.59
N PHE A 220 13.98 12.98 3.88
CA PHE A 220 15.24 12.55 4.47
C PHE A 220 15.48 11.08 4.17
N THR A 221 16.74 10.72 3.92
CA THR A 221 17.20 9.32 3.85
C THR A 221 18.26 9.11 4.92
N ALA A 222 18.02 8.19 5.85
CA ALA A 222 18.88 7.90 6.99
C ALA A 222 18.72 6.45 7.44
N SER A 223 19.76 5.85 8.02
CA SER A 223 19.66 4.54 8.66
C SER A 223 19.21 4.71 10.11
N PHE A 224 17.95 4.41 10.41
CA PHE A 224 17.44 4.62 11.76
C PHE A 224 17.95 3.57 12.75
N THR A 225 18.47 4.02 13.90
CA THR A 225 19.11 3.15 14.91
C THR A 225 18.31 2.97 16.19
N GLU A 226 17.31 3.82 16.44
CA GLU A 226 16.41 3.73 17.57
C GLU A 226 14.95 3.93 17.12
N PRO A 227 13.97 3.46 17.89
CA PRO A 227 12.57 3.78 17.64
C PRO A 227 12.33 5.29 17.58
N LEU A 228 11.52 5.75 16.64
CA LEU A 228 11.26 7.17 16.43
C LEU A 228 9.98 7.62 17.13
N HIS A 229 10.03 8.72 17.87
CA HIS A 229 8.83 9.42 18.34
C HIS A 229 8.45 10.53 17.37
N ALA A 230 7.15 10.80 17.19
CA ALA A 230 6.72 12.02 16.55
C ALA A 230 7.08 13.21 17.44
N ALA A 231 7.62 14.26 16.85
CA ALA A 231 8.21 15.38 17.55
C ALA A 231 7.54 16.69 17.11
N PHE A 232 7.23 17.55 18.09
CA PHE A 232 6.46 18.77 17.88
C PHE A 232 7.12 19.93 18.63
N TRP A 233 7.24 21.08 17.98
CA TRP A 233 7.70 22.33 18.59
C TRP A 233 6.74 23.46 18.25
N VAL A 234 6.50 24.35 19.21
CA VAL A 234 5.65 25.53 19.02
C VAL A 234 6.29 26.73 19.69
N GLN A 235 6.36 27.87 19.00
CA GLN A 235 6.95 29.08 19.54
C GLN A 235 6.21 30.32 19.06
N SER A 236 6.04 31.27 19.99
CA SER A 236 5.34 32.55 19.83
C SER A 236 3.84 32.46 20.03
N HIS A 237 3.24 33.61 20.34
CA HIS A 237 1.81 33.72 20.58
C HIS A 237 1.00 33.27 19.36
N GLY A 238 0.02 32.39 19.59
CA GLY A 238 -0.85 31.84 18.55
C GLY A 238 -0.32 30.56 17.88
N ALA A 239 0.92 30.14 18.18
CA ALA A 239 1.48 28.91 17.64
C ALA A 239 0.77 27.68 18.22
N TRP A 240 0.28 26.80 17.34
CA TRP A 240 -0.23 25.49 17.69
C TRP A 240 -0.04 24.47 16.56
N VAL A 241 0.02 23.20 16.93
CA VAL A 241 -0.03 22.06 16.01
C VAL A 241 -1.03 21.05 16.55
N ARG A 242 -1.83 20.47 15.66
CA ARG A 242 -2.85 19.47 15.98
C ARG A 242 -2.70 18.25 15.11
N ILE A 243 -2.69 17.06 15.71
CA ILE A 243 -2.80 15.78 15.02
C ILE A 243 -4.24 15.63 14.51
N ILE A 244 -4.38 15.42 13.21
CA ILE A 244 -5.66 15.23 12.54
C ILE A 244 -5.99 13.73 12.58
N ARG A 245 -7.25 13.40 12.88
CA ARG A 245 -7.84 12.12 12.53
C ARG A 245 -8.74 12.39 11.34
N GLU A 246 -8.74 11.52 10.32
CA GLU A 246 -9.88 11.52 9.40
C GLU A 246 -11.14 11.35 10.26
N ARG A 247 -12.12 12.26 10.10
CA ARG A 247 -13.42 12.08 10.73
C ARG A 247 -14.02 10.82 10.12
N GLU A 248 -13.91 9.69 10.80
CA GLU A 248 -14.99 8.72 10.76
C GLU A 248 -16.24 9.47 11.23
N LYS A 249 -17.16 9.74 10.31
CA LYS A 249 -18.47 10.34 10.59
C LYS A 249 -19.37 9.36 11.36
N GLY A 250 -18.92 8.97 12.55
CA GLY A 250 -19.59 8.01 13.45
C GLY A 250 -19.54 8.41 14.93
N ALA A 251 -19.16 9.65 15.26
CA ALA A 251 -19.09 10.11 16.64
C ALA A 251 -20.43 10.67 17.16
N GLU A 252 -21.50 9.85 17.07
CA GLU A 252 -22.68 9.98 17.94
C GLU A 252 -23.01 8.68 18.71
N VAL A 253 -22.20 7.62 18.56
CA VAL A 253 -22.41 6.35 19.31
C VAL A 253 -21.55 6.29 20.59
N LEU A 254 -20.41 6.97 20.63
CA LEU A 254 -19.48 6.96 21.78
C LEU A 254 -19.90 7.85 22.97
N THR A 255 -20.97 8.64 22.83
CA THR A 255 -21.53 9.43 23.94
C THR A 255 -22.48 8.61 24.82
N LEU A 256 -23.08 7.52 24.31
CA LEU A 256 -23.91 6.61 25.12
C LEU A 256 -23.10 5.52 25.85
N GLU A 257 -22.00 5.06 25.27
CA GLU A 257 -21.14 4.05 25.91
C GLU A 257 -20.37 4.63 27.11
N ARG A 258 -19.92 5.90 27.01
CA ARG A 258 -19.21 6.59 28.11
C ARG A 258 -20.08 6.91 29.32
N GLU A 259 -21.40 7.05 29.14
CA GLU A 259 -22.35 7.24 30.24
C GLU A 259 -22.61 5.92 30.98
N THR A 260 -22.55 4.78 30.26
CA THR A 260 -22.78 3.44 30.81
C THR A 260 -21.54 2.92 31.58
N ASP A 261 -20.35 3.18 31.06
CA ASP A 261 -19.07 2.81 31.67
C ASP A 261 -18.67 3.65 32.89
N ARG A 262 -19.30 4.82 33.07
CA ARG A 262 -19.14 5.64 34.27
C ARG A 262 -19.94 5.08 35.45
N GLN A 263 -21.07 4.42 35.19
CA GLN A 263 -21.90 3.80 36.23
C GLN A 263 -21.34 2.47 36.76
N ILE A 264 -20.45 1.83 36.00
CA ILE A 264 -19.82 0.55 36.38
C ILE A 264 -18.54 0.77 37.23
N ARG A 265 -17.86 1.92 37.07
CA ARG A 265 -16.60 2.21 37.78
C ARG A 265 -16.75 2.73 39.21
N ASP A 266 -17.97 3.09 39.63
CA ASP A 266 -18.22 3.63 40.97
C ASP A 266 -18.50 2.53 42.03
N SER A 267 -18.35 1.22 41.72
CA SER A 267 -18.70 0.15 42.66
C SER A 267 -17.57 -0.72 43.22
N GLU A 268 -16.32 -0.69 42.73
CA GLU A 268 -15.28 -1.60 43.23
C GLU A 268 -13.90 -0.92 43.32
N ASP A 269 -13.74 -0.12 44.38
CA ASP A 269 -12.45 0.20 44.97
C ASP A 269 -12.44 -0.42 46.39
N LEU A 270 -11.34 -1.06 46.81
CA LEU A 270 -10.81 -1.10 48.19
C LEU A 270 -9.59 -2.05 48.37
N THR A 271 -8.36 -1.51 48.16
CA THR A 271 -7.16 -1.56 49.08
C THR A 271 -6.27 -2.85 49.22
N PRO A 272 -5.06 -2.84 49.88
CA PRO A 272 -3.74 -2.74 49.20
C PRO A 272 -2.54 -3.59 49.78
N GLY A 273 -1.37 -3.60 49.10
CA GLY A 273 -0.05 -3.44 49.77
C GLY A 273 1.05 -4.55 49.78
N ARG A 274 2.28 -4.10 49.46
CA ARG A 274 3.64 -4.38 50.01
C ARG A 274 4.70 -5.26 49.28
N GLU A 275 5.95 -4.76 49.40
CA GLU A 275 7.24 -5.07 48.74
C GLU A 275 8.02 -6.31 49.28
N LYS A 276 8.79 -7.02 48.43
CA LYS A 276 10.28 -7.02 48.32
C LYS A 276 10.81 -8.22 47.49
N LEU A 277 11.89 -8.01 46.73
CA LEU A 277 12.47 -8.92 45.73
C LEU A 277 13.14 -10.20 46.29
N ASP A 278 12.92 -11.32 45.59
CA ASP A 278 13.44 -12.70 45.81
C ASP A 278 13.79 -13.34 44.43
N PRO A 279 14.55 -14.47 44.34
CA PRO A 279 15.13 -15.11 43.12
C PRO A 279 14.20 -15.43 41.94
N GLU A 280 12.92 -15.12 42.03
CA GLU A 280 11.98 -15.04 40.92
C GLU A 280 12.47 -14.16 39.77
N THR A 281 13.35 -13.18 40.03
CA THR A 281 13.91 -12.27 39.01
C THR A 281 14.69 -13.02 37.91
N ARG A 282 15.22 -14.21 38.24
CA ARG A 282 15.99 -15.04 37.29
C ARG A 282 15.10 -15.95 36.44
N MET A 283 13.95 -16.38 36.98
CA MET A 283 12.88 -17.01 36.20
C MET A 283 12.08 -15.98 35.39
N GLN A 284 11.99 -14.74 35.86
CA GLN A 284 11.37 -13.63 35.15
C GLN A 284 12.17 -13.20 33.91
N GLU A 285 13.51 -13.29 33.90
CA GLU A 285 14.29 -13.03 32.69
C GLU A 285 14.06 -14.09 31.59
N GLU A 286 14.00 -15.38 31.95
CA GLU A 286 13.67 -16.44 30.98
C GLU A 286 12.20 -16.39 30.52
N ALA A 287 11.28 -16.07 31.44
CA ALA A 287 9.87 -15.82 31.10
C ALA A 287 9.70 -14.54 30.28
N ALA A 288 10.51 -13.49 30.51
CA ALA A 288 10.51 -12.27 29.72
C ALA A 288 11.09 -12.49 28.32
N VAL A 289 12.16 -13.28 28.17
CA VAL A 289 12.69 -13.65 26.85
C VAL A 289 11.68 -14.52 26.08
N SER A 290 11.05 -15.49 26.72
CA SER A 290 9.97 -16.28 26.12
C SER A 290 8.75 -15.42 25.77
N TYR A 291 8.37 -14.48 26.64
CA TYR A 291 7.32 -13.50 26.38
C TYR A 291 7.69 -12.54 25.25
N ILE A 292 8.94 -12.09 25.14
CA ILE A 292 9.41 -11.23 24.04
C ILE A 292 9.50 -12.02 22.73
N ILE A 293 9.87 -13.30 22.75
CA ILE A 293 9.86 -14.16 21.56
C ILE A 293 8.41 -14.40 21.12
N HIS A 294 7.51 -14.80 22.03
CA HIS A 294 6.10 -14.99 21.70
C HIS A 294 5.40 -13.69 21.31
N LYS A 295 5.73 -12.57 21.94
CA LYS A 295 5.23 -11.25 21.57
C LYS A 295 5.83 -10.80 20.24
N GLY A 296 7.10 -11.08 19.97
CA GLY A 296 7.75 -10.79 18.70
C GLY A 296 7.26 -11.70 17.56
N GLU A 297 6.88 -12.94 17.86
CA GLU A 297 6.23 -13.85 16.91
C GLU A 297 4.77 -13.45 16.66
N ALA A 298 4.04 -13.06 17.71
CA ALA A 298 2.69 -12.53 17.60
C ALA A 298 2.67 -11.16 16.90
N GLU A 299 3.62 -10.27 17.18
CA GLU A 299 3.81 -9.00 16.47
C GLU A 299 4.31 -9.25 15.06
N ARG A 300 5.13 -10.28 14.79
CA ARG A 300 5.50 -10.70 13.42
C ARG A 300 4.30 -11.26 12.66
N GLU A 301 3.43 -12.02 13.31
CA GLU A 301 2.21 -12.59 12.73
C GLU A 301 1.11 -11.53 12.59
N GLU A 302 1.09 -10.52 13.48
CA GLU A 302 0.32 -9.29 13.37
C GLU A 302 0.87 -8.43 12.22
N LEU A 303 2.18 -8.19 12.12
CA LEU A 303 2.84 -7.50 10.98
C LEU A 303 2.63 -8.25 9.66
N ALA A 304 2.66 -9.58 9.66
CA ALA A 304 2.35 -10.42 8.51
C ALA A 304 0.85 -10.39 8.15
N GLY A 305 -0.03 -10.24 9.15
CA GLY A 305 -1.46 -9.98 8.97
C GLY A 305 -1.81 -8.51 8.68
N GLN A 306 -0.84 -7.59 8.81
CA GLN A 306 -0.99 -6.15 8.56
C GLN A 306 -0.55 -5.76 7.13
N ILE A 307 0.18 -6.62 6.41
CA ILE A 307 0.31 -6.54 4.96
C ILE A 307 -0.94 -7.20 4.39
N PRO A 308 -1.88 -6.47 3.74
CA PRO A 308 -3.02 -7.12 3.12
C PRO A 308 -2.47 -8.13 2.12
N ASP A 309 -2.95 -9.38 2.17
CA ASP A 309 -2.56 -10.39 1.19
C ASP A 309 -2.81 -9.80 -0.21
N MET A 310 -1.94 -10.08 -1.18
CA MET A 310 -2.14 -9.63 -2.56
C MET A 310 -3.52 -10.05 -3.10
N GLU A 311 -4.12 -11.10 -2.55
CA GLU A 311 -5.52 -11.46 -2.77
C GLU A 311 -6.51 -10.40 -2.28
N GLU A 312 -6.36 -9.90 -1.06
CA GLU A 312 -7.16 -8.82 -0.51
C GLU A 312 -6.96 -7.52 -1.30
N LEU A 313 -5.72 -7.20 -1.66
CA LEU A 313 -5.39 -6.04 -2.51
C LEU A 313 -6.00 -6.15 -3.91
N CYS A 314 -5.98 -7.36 -4.50
CA CYS A 314 -6.63 -7.65 -5.76
C CYS A 314 -8.13 -7.33 -5.70
N ASN A 315 -8.78 -7.81 -4.64
CA ASN A 315 -10.20 -7.63 -4.40
C ASN A 315 -10.57 -6.16 -4.15
N LEU A 316 -9.75 -5.40 -3.43
CA LEU A 316 -9.95 -3.96 -3.22
C LEU A 316 -9.83 -3.17 -4.54
N ALA A 317 -8.85 -3.48 -5.37
CA ALA A 317 -8.68 -2.85 -6.68
C ALA A 317 -9.82 -3.21 -7.66
N GLY A 318 -10.30 -4.47 -7.62
CA GLY A 318 -11.46 -4.92 -8.40
C GLY A 318 -12.74 -4.18 -8.01
N LYS A 319 -13.00 -4.07 -6.70
CA LYS A 319 -14.13 -3.29 -6.15
C LYS A 319 -14.10 -1.82 -6.56
N LEU A 320 -12.93 -1.17 -6.56
CA LEU A 320 -12.83 0.21 -7.06
C LEU A 320 -13.13 0.28 -8.55
N GLY A 321 -12.58 -0.63 -9.36
CA GLY A 321 -12.84 -0.65 -10.80
C GLY A 321 -14.33 -0.76 -11.12
N SER A 322 -15.05 -1.64 -10.41
CA SER A 322 -16.50 -1.80 -10.60
C SER A 322 -17.31 -0.61 -10.07
N LEU A 323 -16.98 -0.06 -8.90
CA LEU A 323 -17.66 1.10 -8.33
C LEU A 323 -17.48 2.36 -9.18
N LEU A 324 -16.29 2.54 -9.75
CA LEU A 324 -15.97 3.67 -10.62
C LEU A 324 -16.66 3.57 -11.99
N ALA A 325 -16.87 2.35 -12.50
CA ALA A 325 -17.66 2.13 -13.72
C ALA A 325 -19.16 2.45 -13.50
N GLN A 326 -19.71 2.09 -12.34
CA GLN A 326 -21.11 2.34 -11.97
C GLN A 326 -21.46 3.83 -11.81
N GLY A 327 -20.48 4.67 -11.46
CA GLY A 327 -20.68 6.13 -11.42
C GLY A 327 -20.88 6.79 -12.79
N SER A 328 -20.56 6.09 -13.89
CA SER A 328 -20.75 6.61 -15.25
C SER A 328 -22.15 6.36 -15.82
N ASP A 329 -22.93 5.45 -15.23
CA ASP A 329 -24.27 5.06 -15.70
C ASP A 329 -25.40 5.98 -15.19
N GLY A 330 -25.07 6.99 -14.38
CA GLY A 330 -26.05 7.92 -13.79
C GLY A 330 -26.69 8.93 -14.75
N ALA A 331 -26.34 8.93 -16.04
CA ALA A 331 -26.78 9.93 -17.01
C ALA A 331 -27.50 9.33 -18.23
N ALA A 332 -28.46 8.41 -18.02
CA ALA A 332 -29.38 8.02 -19.09
C ALA A 332 -30.73 7.53 -18.54
N LEU A 333 -31.58 8.45 -18.07
CA LEU A 333 -33.01 8.21 -18.01
C LEU A 333 -33.75 9.39 -18.63
N CYS A 334 -34.14 9.23 -19.90
CA CYS A 334 -35.44 9.64 -20.44
C CYS A 334 -35.55 9.20 -21.92
N GLY A 335 -36.46 8.26 -22.22
CA GLY A 335 -37.13 8.20 -23.52
C GLY A 335 -37.24 6.83 -24.22
N ALA A 336 -38.42 6.23 -24.06
CA ALA A 336 -39.17 5.42 -25.03
C ALA A 336 -38.72 3.97 -25.39
N GLU A 337 -39.61 3.06 -24.99
CA GLU A 337 -40.05 1.79 -25.60
C GLU A 337 -39.28 1.20 -26.80
N GLY A 338 -38.93 -0.09 -26.67
CA GLY A 338 -38.91 -1.02 -27.81
C GLY A 338 -37.79 -2.05 -27.83
N ALA A 339 -38.15 -3.28 -27.44
CA ALA A 339 -37.66 -4.57 -27.97
C ALA A 339 -36.21 -5.04 -27.74
N ASP A 340 -36.17 -6.29 -27.24
CA ASP A 340 -35.22 -7.38 -27.46
C ASP A 340 -33.88 -7.41 -26.68
N ASN A 341 -33.87 -8.35 -25.73
CA ASN A 341 -32.71 -8.89 -25.02
C ASN A 341 -31.69 -9.52 -25.98
N GLU A 342 -30.48 -8.97 -26.02
CA GLU A 342 -29.24 -9.75 -26.12
C GLU A 342 -28.18 -9.15 -25.19
N GLY A 343 -27.57 -10.00 -24.37
CA GLY A 343 -26.55 -9.62 -23.40
C GLY A 343 -25.37 -8.94 -24.09
N ARG A 344 -25.28 -7.62 -23.91
CA ARG A 344 -24.05 -6.86 -24.10
C ARG A 344 -23.60 -6.44 -22.70
N GLU A 345 -22.42 -6.89 -22.30
CA GLU A 345 -21.68 -6.21 -21.24
C GLU A 345 -21.58 -4.74 -21.66
N ALA A 346 -22.17 -3.87 -20.84
CA ALA A 346 -22.06 -2.44 -21.03
C ALA A 346 -20.58 -2.07 -20.80
N ASP A 347 -19.85 -1.83 -21.88
CA ASP A 347 -18.58 -1.10 -21.85
C ASP A 347 -18.87 0.32 -21.37
N GLY A 348 -18.95 0.49 -20.04
CA GLY A 348 -19.02 1.78 -19.38
C GLY A 348 -17.75 2.57 -19.72
N ILE A 349 -17.90 3.64 -20.47
CA ILE A 349 -16.79 4.53 -20.83
C ILE A 349 -16.40 5.28 -19.55
N MET A 350 -15.37 4.78 -18.86
CA MET A 350 -14.74 5.47 -17.73
C MET A 350 -14.29 6.87 -18.18
N ALA A 351 -14.60 7.90 -17.38
CA ALA A 351 -14.09 9.25 -17.63
C ALA A 351 -12.55 9.21 -17.74
N PRO A 352 -11.92 9.90 -18.70
CA PRO A 352 -10.49 9.75 -18.99
C PRO A 352 -9.56 9.89 -17.77
N GLY A 353 -9.84 10.81 -16.84
CA GLY A 353 -9.04 10.98 -15.62
C GLY A 353 -9.20 9.86 -14.58
N LEU A 354 -10.28 9.10 -14.67
CA LEU A 354 -10.58 8.00 -13.76
C LEU A 354 -9.91 6.69 -14.20
N ALA A 355 -9.80 6.48 -15.51
CA ALA A 355 -9.07 5.35 -16.09
C ALA A 355 -7.58 5.42 -15.71
N ASP A 356 -6.95 6.58 -15.85
CA ASP A 356 -5.56 6.81 -15.44
C ASP A 356 -5.36 6.58 -13.94
N THR A 357 -6.37 6.95 -13.13
CA THR A 357 -6.33 6.76 -11.69
C THR A 357 -6.37 5.28 -11.31
N VAL A 358 -7.30 4.53 -11.89
CA VAL A 358 -7.40 3.08 -11.70
C VAL A 358 -6.13 2.37 -12.18
N LEU A 359 -5.58 2.78 -13.33
CA LEU A 359 -4.35 2.26 -13.87
C LEU A 359 -3.15 2.54 -12.94
N GLY A 360 -3.08 3.75 -12.36
CA GLY A 360 -2.07 4.13 -11.37
C GLY A 360 -2.12 3.28 -10.10
N ILE A 361 -3.33 3.02 -9.57
CA ILE A 361 -3.54 2.13 -8.42
C ILE A 361 -3.17 0.68 -8.76
N ARG A 362 -3.56 0.19 -9.94
CA ARG A 362 -3.19 -1.17 -10.39
C ARG A 362 -1.68 -1.31 -10.50
N ARG A 363 -0.97 -0.31 -11.04
CA ARG A 363 0.49 -0.29 -11.13
C ARG A 363 1.16 -0.30 -9.75
N LEU A 364 0.57 0.38 -8.78
CA LEU A 364 1.00 0.39 -7.38
C LEU A 364 0.90 -0.99 -6.71
N ILE A 365 -0.24 -1.65 -6.92
CA ILE A 365 -0.56 -2.93 -6.27
C ILE A 365 0.16 -4.09 -6.95
N TYR A 366 0.04 -4.19 -8.28
CA TYR A 366 0.52 -5.34 -9.04
C TYR A 366 1.92 -5.14 -9.64
N GLY A 367 2.45 -3.92 -9.63
CA GLY A 367 3.62 -3.59 -10.44
C GLY A 367 3.25 -3.35 -11.90
N GLN A 368 4.22 -3.46 -12.80
CA GLN A 368 4.03 -3.14 -14.20
C GLN A 368 3.28 -4.26 -14.92
N GLU A 369 2.16 -3.93 -15.57
CA GLU A 369 1.53 -4.85 -16.51
C GLU A 369 2.44 -5.07 -17.71
N ALA A 370 2.66 -6.33 -18.08
CA ALA A 370 3.45 -6.70 -19.23
C ALA A 370 2.63 -6.59 -20.53
N THR A 371 2.12 -5.39 -20.85
CA THR A 371 1.25 -5.13 -22.02
C THR A 371 1.89 -5.56 -23.35
N ASP A 372 3.20 -5.39 -23.46
CA ASP A 372 3.97 -5.75 -24.66
C ASP A 372 4.47 -7.21 -24.65
N LEU A 373 3.96 -8.06 -23.74
CA LEU A 373 4.37 -9.45 -23.65
C LEU A 373 3.88 -10.24 -24.86
N VAL A 374 4.82 -10.83 -25.61
CA VAL A 374 4.54 -11.70 -26.76
C VAL A 374 5.40 -12.96 -26.69
N LEU A 375 4.94 -14.02 -27.37
CA LEU A 375 5.60 -15.31 -27.46
C LEU A 375 6.81 -15.26 -28.41
N ASP A 376 7.88 -15.95 -28.06
CA ASP A 376 9.06 -16.09 -28.88
C ASP A 376 9.02 -17.35 -29.75
N ILE A 377 8.80 -17.15 -31.05
CA ILE A 377 8.76 -18.21 -32.05
C ILE A 377 10.08 -18.99 -32.19
N ASN A 378 11.21 -18.39 -31.78
CA ASN A 378 12.52 -19.06 -31.82
C ASN A 378 12.68 -20.09 -30.71
N THR A 379 11.89 -19.97 -29.64
CA THR A 379 11.85 -20.93 -28.53
C THR A 379 10.76 -21.99 -28.71
N ALA A 380 9.71 -21.68 -29.48
CA ALA A 380 8.53 -22.53 -29.66
C ALA A 380 8.85 -23.94 -30.18
N GLY A 381 8.44 -24.99 -29.49
CA GLY A 381 8.57 -26.37 -29.99
C GLY A 381 7.82 -26.58 -31.31
N ASN A 382 8.22 -27.60 -32.08
CA ASN A 382 7.64 -27.85 -33.42
C ASN A 382 6.14 -28.20 -33.40
N HIS A 383 5.60 -28.54 -32.23
CA HIS A 383 4.17 -28.80 -32.01
C HIS A 383 3.42 -27.59 -31.42
N VAL A 384 4.03 -26.40 -31.39
CA VAL A 384 3.42 -25.16 -30.91
C VAL A 384 3.13 -24.23 -32.08
N SER A 385 1.85 -24.04 -32.40
CA SER A 385 1.42 -23.01 -33.33
C SER A 385 1.29 -21.67 -32.59
N VAL A 386 2.08 -20.68 -33.01
CA VAL A 386 2.05 -19.32 -32.47
C VAL A 386 1.19 -18.44 -33.38
N SER A 387 0.22 -17.72 -32.82
CA SER A 387 -0.66 -16.81 -33.58
C SER A 387 0.11 -15.65 -34.24
N GLY A 388 -0.50 -15.01 -35.24
CA GLY A 388 0.13 -13.90 -35.96
C GLY A 388 0.47 -12.68 -35.10
N ASP A 389 -0.35 -12.40 -34.07
CA ASP A 389 -0.09 -11.38 -33.05
C ASP A 389 0.92 -11.83 -31.98
N ARG A 390 1.37 -13.10 -32.03
CA ARG A 390 2.23 -13.76 -31.05
C ARG A 390 1.70 -13.72 -29.61
N LYS A 391 0.39 -13.60 -29.41
CA LYS A 391 -0.24 -13.63 -28.09
C LYS A 391 -0.82 -15.00 -27.73
N SER A 392 -0.93 -15.94 -28.67
CA SER A 392 -1.53 -17.26 -28.43
C SER A 392 -0.61 -18.41 -28.86
N ALA A 393 -0.52 -19.43 -28.01
CA ALA A 393 0.13 -20.70 -28.30
C ALA A 393 -0.94 -21.80 -28.34
N SER A 394 -0.94 -22.63 -29.39
CA SER A 394 -1.86 -23.76 -29.52
C SER A 394 -1.14 -25.04 -29.94
N TYR A 395 -1.64 -26.19 -29.50
CA TYR A 395 -1.05 -27.47 -29.83
C TYR A 395 -1.36 -27.88 -31.27
N SER A 396 -0.32 -28.19 -32.03
CA SER A 396 -0.43 -28.77 -33.36
C SER A 396 -0.07 -30.26 -33.33
N PRO A 397 -0.97 -31.17 -33.78
CA PRO A 397 -0.65 -32.59 -33.88
C PRO A 397 0.38 -32.89 -34.97
N THR A 398 0.58 -31.97 -35.92
CA THR A 398 1.59 -32.06 -36.98
C THR A 398 2.74 -31.12 -36.67
N GLU A 399 3.98 -31.55 -36.91
CA GLU A 399 5.15 -30.68 -36.79
C GLU A 399 5.09 -29.50 -37.76
N LEU A 400 5.35 -28.29 -37.26
CA LEU A 400 5.26 -27.03 -38.00
C LEU A 400 6.57 -26.63 -38.69
N HIS A 401 7.62 -27.46 -38.60
CA HIS A 401 8.92 -27.31 -39.25
C HIS A 401 9.48 -25.87 -39.26
N TYR A 402 9.48 -25.21 -38.10
CA TYR A 402 10.09 -23.88 -37.97
C TYR A 402 11.60 -23.93 -38.28
N PRO A 403 12.21 -22.79 -38.67
CA PRO A 403 13.66 -22.70 -38.85
C PRO A 403 14.43 -23.17 -37.62
N GLN A 404 15.59 -23.80 -37.85
CA GLN A 404 16.43 -24.29 -36.75
C GLN A 404 16.90 -23.11 -35.88
N SER A 405 16.74 -23.28 -34.56
CA SER A 405 17.13 -22.31 -33.54
C SER A 405 17.71 -23.08 -32.34
N PRO A 406 18.88 -22.71 -31.80
CA PRO A 406 19.45 -23.36 -30.63
C PRO A 406 18.59 -23.16 -29.37
N GLU A 407 17.72 -22.15 -29.36
CA GLU A 407 16.82 -21.84 -28.26
C GLU A 407 15.49 -22.61 -28.31
N ARG A 408 15.26 -23.39 -29.37
CA ARG A 408 14.00 -24.11 -29.60
C ARG A 408 13.87 -25.32 -28.68
N PHE A 409 12.73 -25.46 -28.01
CA PHE A 409 12.41 -26.70 -27.31
C PHE A 409 12.22 -27.85 -28.31
N GLN A 410 12.91 -28.96 -28.05
CA GLN A 410 13.00 -30.10 -28.96
C GLN A 410 11.92 -31.15 -28.67
N ASP A 411 11.68 -31.44 -27.39
CA ASP A 411 10.88 -32.61 -26.99
C ASP A 411 9.45 -32.26 -26.55
N TYR A 412 9.24 -31.05 -26.04
CA TYR A 412 7.96 -30.63 -25.48
C TYR A 412 7.40 -29.41 -26.22
N SER A 413 6.07 -29.37 -26.31
CA SER A 413 5.30 -28.28 -26.91
C SER A 413 5.29 -27.03 -26.04
N GLN A 414 6.47 -26.42 -25.88
CA GLN A 414 6.74 -25.28 -24.99
C GLN A 414 7.18 -24.05 -25.78
N THR A 415 7.00 -22.88 -25.20
CA THR A 415 7.57 -21.62 -25.70
C THR A 415 7.77 -20.66 -24.53
N LEU A 416 8.71 -19.72 -24.68
CA LEU A 416 8.94 -18.60 -23.76
C LEU A 416 8.41 -17.29 -24.35
N SER A 417 8.30 -16.26 -23.51
CA SER A 417 8.13 -14.89 -23.98
C SER A 417 9.40 -14.36 -24.64
N SER A 418 9.26 -13.38 -25.54
CA SER A 418 10.40 -12.73 -26.20
C SER A 418 11.19 -11.79 -25.29
N ARG A 419 10.59 -11.35 -24.18
CA ARG A 419 11.24 -10.50 -23.17
C ARG A 419 11.33 -11.22 -21.84
N SER A 420 12.38 -10.90 -21.09
CA SER A 420 12.58 -11.31 -19.71
C SER A 420 12.24 -10.20 -18.72
N PHE A 421 12.07 -10.58 -17.46
CA PHE A 421 11.88 -9.72 -16.30
C PHE A 421 13.12 -9.84 -15.40
N PRO A 422 14.08 -8.89 -15.47
CA PRO A 422 15.33 -8.97 -14.70
C PRO A 422 15.21 -8.45 -13.26
N SER A 423 14.15 -7.70 -12.96
CA SER A 423 13.92 -7.04 -11.67
C SER A 423 12.49 -6.48 -11.64
N GLY A 424 12.01 -6.11 -10.46
CA GLY A 424 10.76 -5.43 -10.21
C GLY A 424 9.55 -6.34 -10.10
N ARG A 425 8.40 -5.69 -9.89
CA ARG A 425 7.09 -6.33 -9.86
C ARG A 425 6.42 -6.26 -11.22
N HIS A 426 5.99 -7.41 -11.74
CA HIS A 426 5.33 -7.53 -13.03
C HIS A 426 4.14 -8.46 -12.94
N TYR A 427 3.15 -8.25 -13.79
CA TYR A 427 2.10 -9.24 -14.00
C TYR A 427 1.72 -9.36 -15.46
N TRP A 428 1.19 -10.53 -15.79
CA TRP A 428 0.53 -10.79 -17.06
C TRP A 428 -0.66 -11.70 -16.82
N GLU A 429 -1.62 -11.61 -17.73
CA GLU A 429 -2.87 -12.35 -17.62
C GLU A 429 -3.04 -13.26 -18.82
N VAL A 430 -3.55 -14.46 -18.55
CA VAL A 430 -3.71 -15.50 -19.55
C VAL A 430 -5.08 -16.12 -19.47
N GLU A 431 -5.57 -16.56 -20.62
CA GLU A 431 -6.71 -17.46 -20.73
C GLU A 431 -6.26 -18.79 -21.30
N GLY A 432 -6.78 -19.88 -20.74
CA GLY A 432 -6.51 -21.23 -21.20
C GLY A 432 -7.75 -21.94 -21.76
N SER A 433 -7.52 -22.87 -22.67
CA SER A 433 -8.56 -23.72 -23.25
C SER A 433 -9.19 -24.67 -22.22
N GLU A 434 -10.44 -25.08 -22.46
CA GLU A 434 -11.07 -26.16 -21.69
C GLU A 434 -10.67 -27.56 -22.15
N SER A 435 -10.25 -27.68 -23.41
CA SER A 435 -9.79 -28.94 -24.00
C SER A 435 -8.27 -29.04 -23.92
N GLY A 436 -7.78 -30.29 -23.84
CA GLY A 436 -6.35 -30.55 -23.71
C GLY A 436 -5.77 -30.15 -22.36
N SER A 437 -4.45 -30.18 -22.27
CA SER A 437 -3.68 -29.78 -21.08
C SER A 437 -2.79 -28.60 -21.43
N TRP A 438 -2.55 -27.72 -20.47
CA TRP A 438 -1.68 -26.57 -20.66
C TRP A 438 -1.01 -26.18 -19.35
N GLU A 439 0.08 -25.43 -19.44
CA GLU A 439 0.83 -24.93 -18.29
C GLU A 439 1.30 -23.50 -18.57
N VAL A 440 1.25 -22.67 -17.53
CA VAL A 440 1.68 -21.28 -17.56
C VAL A 440 2.53 -20.97 -16.34
N GLY A 441 3.53 -20.10 -16.47
CA GLY A 441 4.35 -19.70 -15.34
C GLY A 441 5.58 -18.94 -15.78
N ALA A 442 6.71 -19.19 -15.12
CA ALA A 442 7.97 -18.51 -15.42
C ALA A 442 9.14 -19.50 -15.47
N ALA A 443 10.14 -19.20 -16.30
CA ALA A 443 11.36 -20.00 -16.41
C ALA A 443 12.59 -19.14 -16.70
N TYR A 444 13.75 -19.60 -16.26
CA TYR A 444 15.02 -19.02 -16.66
C TYR A 444 15.32 -19.31 -18.13
N PRO A 445 16.01 -18.41 -18.83
CA PRO A 445 16.44 -18.65 -20.20
C PRO A 445 17.41 -19.83 -20.29
N SER A 446 18.16 -20.13 -19.22
CA SER A 446 19.11 -21.25 -19.13
C SER A 446 18.49 -22.65 -19.01
N ILE A 447 17.16 -22.78 -19.02
CA ILE A 447 16.48 -24.09 -18.99
C ILE A 447 16.94 -24.99 -20.16
N GLU A 448 17.02 -26.28 -19.92
CA GLU A 448 17.37 -27.26 -20.95
C GLU A 448 16.35 -27.19 -22.11
N ARG A 449 16.82 -27.35 -23.35
CA ARG A 449 15.94 -27.32 -24.54
C ARG A 449 15.51 -28.70 -25.03
N GLY A 450 16.09 -29.77 -24.49
CA GLY A 450 15.73 -31.16 -24.76
C GLY A 450 15.98 -32.03 -23.53
N GLY A 451 15.57 -33.29 -23.62
CA GLY A 451 15.50 -34.23 -22.52
C GLY A 451 14.34 -33.93 -21.56
N TRP A 452 14.06 -34.89 -20.67
CA TRP A 452 12.97 -34.80 -19.68
C TRP A 452 13.06 -33.57 -18.77
N GLN A 453 14.27 -33.09 -18.47
CA GLN A 453 14.50 -31.90 -17.65
C GLN A 453 14.07 -30.59 -18.33
N SER A 454 13.87 -30.59 -19.66
CA SER A 454 13.43 -29.39 -20.39
C SER A 454 11.96 -29.03 -20.14
N TRP A 455 11.15 -29.94 -19.60
CA TRP A 455 9.75 -29.64 -19.29
C TRP A 455 9.66 -28.69 -18.09
N PHE A 456 8.88 -27.61 -18.24
CA PHE A 456 8.53 -26.70 -17.16
C PHE A 456 8.03 -27.46 -15.91
N GLY A 457 8.52 -27.01 -14.76
CA GLY A 457 8.25 -27.64 -13.47
C GLY A 457 9.07 -28.91 -13.17
N PHE A 458 9.68 -29.58 -14.16
CA PHE A 458 10.52 -30.77 -13.96
C PHE A 458 12.01 -30.48 -13.76
N ASN A 459 12.33 -29.24 -13.41
CA ASN A 459 13.66 -28.75 -13.10
C ASN A 459 13.58 -27.66 -12.03
N ASN A 460 14.74 -27.19 -11.58
CA ASN A 460 14.86 -26.10 -10.62
C ASN A 460 14.94 -24.69 -11.27
N LYS A 461 14.73 -24.61 -12.59
CA LYS A 461 14.81 -23.38 -13.42
C LYS A 461 13.45 -22.87 -13.86
N SER A 462 12.35 -23.52 -13.46
CA SER A 462 11.00 -23.18 -13.90
C SER A 462 9.95 -23.46 -12.83
N TRP A 463 8.88 -22.67 -12.90
CA TRP A 463 7.75 -22.68 -11.98
C TRP A 463 6.48 -22.63 -12.80
N GLY A 464 5.56 -23.57 -12.59
CA GLY A 464 4.38 -23.70 -13.44
C GLY A 464 3.09 -23.94 -12.67
N LEU A 465 2.00 -23.38 -13.20
CA LEU A 465 0.62 -23.78 -12.94
C LEU A 465 0.15 -24.62 -14.13
N TYR A 466 -0.09 -25.89 -13.89
CA TYR A 466 -0.51 -26.88 -14.86
C TYR A 466 -2.00 -27.17 -14.73
N ARG A 467 -2.69 -27.22 -15.86
CA ARG A 467 -4.06 -27.71 -16.00
C ARG A 467 -4.09 -28.99 -16.82
N CYS A 468 -4.63 -30.07 -16.25
CA CYS A 468 -4.86 -31.30 -16.99
C CYS A 468 -6.11 -31.24 -17.87
N LYS A 469 -6.16 -32.14 -18.88
CA LYS A 469 -7.39 -32.48 -19.64
C LYS A 469 -8.60 -32.83 -18.77
N CYS A 470 -8.36 -33.32 -17.55
CA CYS A 470 -9.36 -33.66 -16.55
C CYS A 470 -9.90 -32.45 -15.75
N LYS A 471 -9.58 -31.21 -16.17
CA LYS A 471 -9.96 -29.95 -15.51
C LYS A 471 -9.37 -29.73 -14.11
N ARG A 472 -8.46 -30.60 -13.64
CA ARG A 472 -7.73 -30.42 -12.38
C ARG A 472 -6.51 -29.54 -12.60
N TYR A 473 -6.16 -28.78 -11.57
CA TYR A 473 -5.02 -27.88 -11.57
C TYR A 473 -3.98 -28.34 -10.57
N ALA A 474 -2.72 -28.12 -10.89
CA ALA A 474 -1.62 -28.39 -10.00
C ALA A 474 -0.51 -27.36 -10.22
N VAL A 475 0.30 -27.16 -9.20
CA VAL A 475 1.54 -26.39 -9.32
C VAL A 475 2.72 -27.34 -9.36
N ILE A 476 3.69 -27.00 -10.21
CA ILE A 476 4.85 -27.85 -10.50
C ILE A 476 6.14 -27.06 -10.35
N ARG A 477 7.09 -27.62 -9.60
CA ARG A 477 8.47 -27.13 -9.48
C ARG A 477 9.37 -28.26 -9.02
N ASP A 478 10.58 -28.37 -9.57
CA ASP A 478 11.59 -29.34 -9.14
C ASP A 478 11.05 -30.78 -9.09
N SER A 479 10.27 -31.15 -10.11
CA SER A 479 9.54 -32.43 -10.22
C SER A 479 8.52 -32.70 -9.10
N LYS A 480 8.24 -31.72 -8.23
CA LYS A 480 7.20 -31.81 -7.21
C LYS A 480 5.90 -31.29 -7.78
N TRP A 481 4.86 -32.11 -7.65
CA TRP A 481 3.54 -31.86 -8.17
C TRP A 481 2.57 -31.72 -7.00
N ILE A 482 1.93 -30.56 -6.88
CA ILE A 482 0.97 -30.27 -5.81
C ILE A 482 -0.37 -29.95 -6.47
N GLU A 483 -1.32 -30.86 -6.32
CA GLU A 483 -2.68 -30.65 -6.82
C GLU A 483 -3.37 -29.56 -5.99
N LEU A 484 -4.04 -28.63 -6.68
CA LEU A 484 -4.81 -27.57 -6.01
C LEU A 484 -6.10 -28.15 -5.41
N PRO A 485 -6.51 -27.69 -4.23
CA PRO A 485 -7.69 -28.21 -3.53
C PRO A 485 -9.01 -27.89 -4.24
N HIS A 486 -9.01 -26.86 -5.09
CA HIS A 486 -10.19 -26.38 -5.81
C HIS A 486 -9.87 -26.18 -7.29
N VAL A 487 -10.89 -26.38 -8.12
CA VAL A 487 -10.84 -26.06 -9.55
C VAL A 487 -11.21 -24.58 -9.71
N PRO A 488 -10.35 -23.75 -10.33
CA PRO A 488 -10.66 -22.37 -10.66
C PRO A 488 -12.00 -22.23 -11.39
N SER A 489 -12.76 -21.22 -10.98
CA SER A 489 -14.12 -20.93 -11.45
C SER A 489 -14.14 -20.15 -12.77
N CYS A 490 -13.05 -19.44 -13.08
CA CYS A 490 -12.88 -18.70 -14.33
C CYS A 490 -11.63 -19.18 -15.11
N ARG A 491 -11.56 -18.80 -16.38
CA ARG A 491 -10.43 -19.18 -17.27
C ARG A 491 -9.27 -18.19 -17.24
N ARG A 492 -9.48 -17.02 -16.65
CA ARG A 492 -8.52 -15.92 -16.64
C ARG A 492 -7.64 -16.03 -15.40
N ILE A 493 -6.36 -16.31 -15.63
CA ILE A 493 -5.36 -16.48 -14.59
C ILE A 493 -4.37 -15.31 -14.67
N ARG A 494 -4.10 -14.67 -13.54
CA ARG A 494 -3.00 -13.71 -13.42
C ARG A 494 -1.78 -14.41 -12.86
N ILE A 495 -0.64 -14.19 -13.51
CA ILE A 495 0.67 -14.55 -13.00
C ILE A 495 1.31 -13.24 -12.53
N TRP A 496 1.72 -13.21 -11.27
CA TRP A 496 2.34 -12.06 -10.63
C TRP A 496 3.73 -12.43 -10.13
N LEU A 497 4.71 -11.63 -10.53
CA LEU A 497 6.12 -11.78 -10.19
C LEU A 497 6.54 -10.60 -9.33
N ASP A 498 7.11 -10.88 -8.16
CA ASP A 498 7.90 -9.94 -7.36
C ASP A 498 9.33 -10.48 -7.31
N TYR A 499 10.18 -9.92 -8.17
CA TYR A 499 11.52 -10.45 -8.38
C TYR A 499 12.39 -10.29 -7.12
N GLU A 500 12.33 -9.13 -6.48
CA GLU A 500 13.13 -8.79 -5.29
C GLU A 500 12.66 -9.53 -4.05
N ALA A 501 11.35 -9.70 -3.85
CA ALA A 501 10.82 -10.50 -2.75
C ALA A 501 10.94 -12.02 -3.00
N GLY A 502 11.22 -12.42 -4.24
CA GLY A 502 11.35 -13.82 -4.60
C GLY A 502 10.01 -14.55 -4.67
N HIS A 503 8.94 -13.87 -5.07
CA HIS A 503 7.60 -14.43 -5.13
C HIS A 503 7.08 -14.57 -6.56
N LEU A 504 6.55 -15.75 -6.90
CA LEU A 504 5.77 -15.97 -8.11
C LEU A 504 4.40 -16.53 -7.72
N SER A 505 3.36 -15.73 -7.90
CA SER A 505 2.00 -16.02 -7.46
C SER A 505 1.04 -16.20 -8.63
N PHE A 506 0.06 -17.08 -8.46
CA PHE A 506 -1.01 -17.35 -9.43
C PHE A 506 -2.35 -16.99 -8.81
N TYR A 507 -3.18 -16.23 -9.53
CA TYR A 507 -4.51 -15.82 -9.08
C TYR A 507 -5.56 -16.19 -10.12
N GLU A 508 -6.70 -16.73 -9.67
CA GLU A 508 -7.90 -16.76 -10.51
C GLU A 508 -8.60 -15.40 -10.43
N LEU A 509 -8.90 -14.80 -11.59
CA LEU A 509 -9.58 -13.52 -11.67
C LEU A 509 -11.11 -13.72 -11.67
N SER A 510 -11.60 -14.41 -10.66
CA SER A 510 -13.04 -14.47 -10.33
C SER A 510 -13.44 -13.23 -9.52
N GLU A 511 -14.72 -13.11 -9.19
CA GLU A 511 -15.19 -12.14 -8.21
C GLU A 511 -15.73 -12.90 -6.99
N PRO A 512 -15.01 -12.89 -5.84
CA PRO A 512 -13.70 -12.25 -5.58
C PRO A 512 -12.52 -12.94 -6.29
N ILE A 513 -11.44 -12.20 -6.53
CA ILE A 513 -10.14 -12.71 -6.98
C ILE A 513 -9.59 -13.61 -5.88
N ARG A 514 -9.06 -14.78 -6.25
CA ARG A 514 -8.52 -15.74 -5.30
C ARG A 514 -7.10 -16.16 -5.66
N ARG A 515 -6.24 -16.30 -4.66
CA ARG A 515 -4.89 -16.83 -4.86
C ARG A 515 -4.94 -18.34 -4.99
N LEU A 516 -4.35 -18.85 -6.06
CA LEU A 516 -4.22 -20.28 -6.29
C LEU A 516 -2.97 -20.84 -5.60
N HIS A 517 -1.83 -20.16 -5.75
CA HIS A 517 -0.56 -20.56 -5.14
C HIS A 517 0.49 -19.45 -5.19
N THR A 518 1.47 -19.49 -4.29
CA THR A 518 2.70 -18.67 -4.35
C THR A 518 3.92 -19.55 -4.17
N PHE A 519 4.84 -19.45 -5.12
CA PHE A 519 6.19 -19.96 -4.94
C PHE A 519 7.09 -18.90 -4.31
N THR A 520 7.92 -19.33 -3.35
CA THR A 520 9.02 -18.52 -2.81
C THR A 520 10.35 -19.08 -3.32
N ALA A 521 11.19 -18.22 -3.88
CA ALA A 521 12.49 -18.57 -4.45
C ALA A 521 13.41 -17.35 -4.54
N SER A 522 14.72 -17.54 -4.35
CA SER A 522 15.70 -16.52 -4.74
C SER A 522 15.97 -16.63 -6.24
N PHE A 523 15.54 -15.62 -7.00
CA PHE A 523 15.75 -15.61 -8.45
C PHE A 523 17.18 -15.19 -8.81
N THR A 524 17.82 -15.97 -9.67
CA THR A 524 19.24 -15.84 -10.02
C THR A 524 19.47 -15.40 -11.46
N GLU A 525 18.45 -15.48 -12.31
CA GLU A 525 18.46 -15.03 -13.69
C GLU A 525 17.15 -14.30 -14.01
N PRO A 526 17.15 -13.40 -15.02
CA PRO A 526 15.92 -12.81 -15.53
C PRO A 526 14.90 -13.90 -15.92
N LEU A 527 13.64 -13.74 -15.53
CA LEU A 527 12.60 -14.72 -15.81
C LEU A 527 11.89 -14.41 -17.13
N HIS A 528 11.63 -15.43 -17.93
CA HIS A 528 10.68 -15.36 -19.04
C HIS A 528 9.33 -15.93 -18.61
N ALA A 529 8.23 -15.40 -19.17
CA ALA A 529 6.95 -16.08 -19.09
C ALA A 529 7.02 -17.38 -19.90
N ALA A 530 6.49 -18.46 -19.33
CA ALA A 530 6.63 -19.82 -19.83
C ALA A 530 5.24 -20.39 -20.16
N PHE A 531 5.11 -21.04 -21.31
CA PHE A 531 3.85 -21.56 -21.83
C PHE A 531 4.05 -22.96 -22.42
N TRP A 532 3.19 -23.90 -22.05
CA TRP A 532 3.14 -25.25 -22.62
C TRP A 532 1.71 -25.64 -22.95
N VAL A 533 1.54 -26.37 -24.06
CA VAL A 533 0.23 -26.82 -24.55
C VAL A 533 0.31 -28.23 -25.10
N TYR A 534 -0.63 -29.10 -24.73
CA TYR A 534 -0.63 -30.48 -25.21
C TYR A 534 -2.02 -31.09 -25.35
N GLY A 535 -2.24 -31.74 -26.48
CA GLY A 535 -3.47 -32.44 -26.81
C GLY A 535 -4.45 -31.61 -27.63
N TYR A 536 -5.44 -32.30 -28.19
CA TYR A 536 -6.37 -31.69 -29.14
C TYR A 536 -7.16 -30.54 -28.51
N GLY A 537 -7.15 -29.38 -29.18
CA GLY A 537 -7.82 -28.17 -28.72
C GLY A 537 -7.13 -27.45 -27.55
N ALA A 538 -5.90 -27.83 -27.17
CA ALA A 538 -5.12 -27.12 -26.17
C ALA A 538 -4.61 -25.78 -26.71
N TRP A 539 -4.89 -24.69 -25.99
CA TRP A 539 -4.31 -23.38 -26.25
C TRP A 539 -4.21 -22.53 -24.99
N VAL A 540 -3.29 -21.58 -25.00
CA VAL A 540 -3.17 -20.50 -24.02
C VAL A 540 -3.00 -19.17 -24.77
N ARG A 541 -3.64 -18.12 -24.27
CA ARG A 541 -3.58 -16.77 -24.83
C ARG A 541 -3.23 -15.75 -23.76
N ILE A 542 -2.31 -14.84 -24.07
CA ILE A 542 -2.01 -13.64 -23.27
C ILE A 542 -3.11 -12.61 -23.55
N VAL A 543 -3.72 -12.08 -22.49
CA VAL A 543 -4.86 -11.15 -22.55
C VAL A 543 -4.47 -9.72 -22.18
N SER A 544 -3.32 -9.54 -21.52
CA SER A 544 -2.72 -8.24 -21.19
C SER A 544 -2.07 -7.55 -22.39
#